data_AF-A0A958G4E9-F1
#
_entry.id   AF-A0A958G4E9-F1
#
_cell.length_a   1.000
_cell.length_b   1.000
_cell.length_c   1.000
_cell.angle_alpha   90.00
_cell.angle_beta   90.00
_cell.angle_gamma   90.00
#
_symmetry.space_group_name_H-M   'P 1'
#
loop_
_entity.id
_entity.type
_entity.pdbx_description
1 polymer ?
#
loop_
_entity_poly.entity_id
_entity_poly.type
_entity_poly.pdbx_seq_one_letter_code
_entity_poly.pdbx_strand_id
1 'polypeptide(L)' 'MDKETFAVGVDLGGTAIKYGICSSSGIIVEEFKRPTRADQPVEAILDDIAEAISSAIKA' A
#
# COMPACT_ATOMS: atom_id res chain seq x y z
N MET A 1 -7.65 -17.21 -21.22
CA MET A 1 -6.54 -16.88 -20.30
C MET A 1 -7.18 -16.09 -19.19
N ASP A 2 -7.37 -16.71 -18.02
CA ASP A 2 -8.05 -16.06 -16.91
C ASP A 2 -7.19 -14.89 -16.43
N LYS A 3 -7.84 -13.75 -16.19
CA LYS A 3 -7.16 -12.54 -15.74
C LYS A 3 -6.78 -12.75 -14.27
N GLU A 4 -5.49 -12.86 -13.99
CA GLU A 4 -5.02 -12.98 -12.61
C GLU A 4 -5.39 -11.70 -11.85
N THR A 5 -6.02 -11.87 -10.70
CA THR A 5 -6.49 -10.77 -9.86
C THR A 5 -5.51 -10.58 -8.72
N PHE A 6 -4.99 -9.36 -8.60
CA PHE A 6 -4.12 -8.96 -7.50
C PHE A 6 -4.87 -8.04 -6.55
N ALA A 7 -4.43 -8.03 -5.29
CA ALA A 7 -4.88 -7.08 -4.28
C ALA A 7 -3.71 -6.18 -3.88
N VAL A 8 -4.00 -4.97 -3.43
CA VAL A 8 -3.02 -4.13 -2.73
C VAL A 8 -3.33 -4.18 -1.25
N GLY A 9 -2.39 -4.69 -0.46
CA GLY A 9 -2.45 -4.63 1.01
C GLY A 9 -1.86 -3.32 1.52
N VAL A 10 -2.47 -2.74 2.55
CA VAL A 10 -1.95 -1.55 3.24
C VAL A 10 -2.04 -1.78 4.75
N ASP A 11 -0.92 -1.60 5.45
CA ASP A 11 -0.78 -1.65 6.90
C ASP A 11 -0.31 -0.28 7.41
N LEU A 12 -1.22 0.43 8.09
CA LEU A 12 -1.00 1.77 8.65
C LEU A 12 -0.53 1.65 10.11
N GLY A 13 0.76 1.87 10.35
CA GLY A 13 1.32 2.04 11.68
C GLY A 13 1.57 3.51 12.05
N GLY A 14 1.92 3.79 13.31
CA GLY A 14 2.23 5.15 13.76
C GLY A 14 3.53 5.73 13.17
N THR A 15 4.47 4.87 12.75
CA THR A 15 5.74 5.30 12.16
C THR A 15 5.78 5.10 10.65
N ALA A 16 5.16 4.04 10.15
CA ALA A 16 5.24 3.69 8.74
C ALA A 16 3.93 3.11 8.20
N ILE A 17 3.71 3.39 6.92
CA ILE A 17 2.75 2.72 6.06
C ILE A 17 3.53 1.65 5.29
N LYS A 18 3.19 0.38 5.51
CA LYS A 18 3.66 -0.72 4.66
C LYS A 18 2.57 -1.06 3.65
N TYR A 19 2.97 -1.38 2.43
CA TYR A 19 2.01 -1.68 1.37
C TYR A 19 2.64 -2.58 0.33
N GLY A 20 1.83 -3.36 -0.39
CA GLY A 20 2.37 -4.34 -1.33
C GLY A 20 1.32 -4.99 -2.20
N ILE A 21 1.77 -5.62 -3.28
CA ILE A 21 0.93 -6.38 -4.21
C ILE A 21 0.84 -7.82 -3.70
N CYS A 22 -0.39 -8.33 -3.57
CA CYS A 22 -0.66 -9.69 -3.15
C CYS A 22 -1.38 -10.46 -4.27
N SER A 23 -0.95 -11.69 -4.52
CA SER A 23 -1.67 -12.61 -5.41
C SER A 23 -2.99 -13.08 -4.79
N SER A 24 -3.88 -13.64 -5.61
CA SER A 24 -5.12 -14.27 -5.14
C SER A 24 -4.89 -15.49 -4.23
N SER A 25 -3.68 -16.05 -4.20
CA SER A 25 -3.28 -17.13 -3.28
C SER A 25 -2.73 -16.61 -1.94
N GLY A 26 -2.74 -15.30 -1.71
CA GLY A 26 -2.27 -14.69 -0.47
C GLY A 26 -0.75 -14.54 -0.38
N ILE A 27 -0.04 -14.63 -1.51
CA ILE A 27 1.41 -14.41 -1.55
C ILE A 27 1.69 -12.93 -1.79
N ILE A 28 2.56 -12.35 -0.97
CA ILE A 28 3.12 -11.01 -1.21
C ILE A 28 4.11 -11.13 -2.37
N VAL A 29 3.79 -10.48 -3.48
CA VAL A 29 4.60 -10.44 -4.70
C VAL A 29 5.67 -9.36 -4.57
N GLU A 30 5.29 -8.21 -4.00
CA GLU A 30 6.18 -7.07 -3.79
C GLU A 30 5.72 -6.26 -2.57
N GLU A 31 6.68 -5.71 -1.83
CA GLU A 31 6.44 -4.93 -0.60
C GLU A 31 7.24 -3.63 -0.62
N PHE A 32 6.58 -2.56 -0.16
CA PHE A 32 7.11 -1.22 -0.05
C PHE A 32 6.80 -0.64 1.34
N LYS A 33 7.50 0.44 1.68
CA LYS A 33 7.32 1.15 2.94
C LYS A 33 7.56 2.63 2.77
N ARG A 34 6.73 3.45 3.43
CA ARG A 34 6.94 4.90 3.58
C ARG A 34 6.63 5.36 5.02
N PRO A 35 7.14 6.53 5.46
CA PRO A 35 6.77 7.10 6.75
C PRO A 35 5.29 7.49 6.80
N THR A 36 4.63 7.30 7.94
CA THR A 36 3.22 7.68 8.14
C THR A 36 3.03 9.19 8.29
N ARG A 37 4.04 9.89 8.83
CA ARG A 37 3.92 11.31 9.23
C ARG A 37 2.71 11.54 10.12
N ALA A 38 2.61 10.74 11.19
CA ALA A 38 1.43 10.68 12.06
C ALA A 38 1.13 11.97 12.85
N ASP A 39 2.04 12.94 12.80
CA ASP A 39 1.88 14.30 13.32
C ASP A 39 1.12 15.23 12.35
N GLN A 40 0.86 14.78 11.11
CA GLN A 40 0.09 15.53 10.11
C GLN A 40 -1.42 15.36 10.29
N PRO A 41 -2.24 16.25 9.70
CA PRO A 41 -3.68 16.08 9.62
C PRO A 41 -4.08 14.76 8.94
N VAL A 42 -5.24 14.22 9.32
CA VAL A 42 -5.74 12.93 8.81
C VAL A 42 -5.85 12.92 7.29
N GLU A 43 -6.24 14.03 6.68
CA GLU A 43 -6.36 14.19 5.23
C GLU A 43 -5.03 13.93 4.53
N ALA A 44 -3.92 14.44 5.07
CA ALA A 44 -2.58 14.20 4.51
C ALA A 44 -2.15 12.73 4.63
N ILE A 45 -2.57 12.04 5.70
CA ILE A 45 -2.31 10.60 5.88
C ILE A 45 -3.14 9.79 4.87
N LEU A 46 -4.37 10.20 4.58
CA LEU A 46 -5.19 9.57 3.55
C LEU A 46 -4.58 9.74 2.15
N ASP A 47 -4.06 10.93 1.84
CA ASP A 47 -3.32 11.19 0.60
C ASP A 47 -2.08 10.30 0.50
N ASP A 48 -1.33 10.12 1.60
CA ASP A 48 -0.18 9.22 1.64
C ASP A 48 -0.53 7.76 1.32
N ILE A 49 -1.66 7.29 1.83
CA ILE A 49 -2.18 5.93 1.54
C ILE A 49 -2.57 5.83 0.06
N ALA A 50 -3.27 6.82 -0.48
CA ALA A 50 -3.66 6.82 -1.89
C ALA A 50 -2.44 6.83 -2.82
N GLU A 51 -1.43 7.65 -2.51
CA GLU A 51 -0.17 7.67 -3.25
C GLU A 51 0.60 6.35 -3.11
N ALA A 52 0.64 5.74 -1.93
CA ALA A 52 1.26 4.44 -1.71
C ALA A 52 0.64 3.38 -2.63
N ILE A 53 -0.70 3.28 -2.64
CA ILE A 53 -1.43 2.38 -3.54
C ILE A 53 -1.13 2.70 -5.00
N SER A 54 -1.18 3.97 -5.42
CA SER A 54 -0.89 4.35 -6.80
C SER A 54 0.56 4.02 -7.20
N SER A 55 1.52 4.13 -6.29
CA SER A 55 2.92 3.81 -6.58
C SER A 55 3.12 2.32 -6.78
N ALA A 56 2.47 1.48 -5.97
CA ALA A 56 2.54 0.03 -6.11
C ALA A 56 1.96 -0.45 -7.44
N ILE A 57 0.87 0.16 -7.93
CA ILE A 57 0.21 -0.26 -9.19
C ILE A 57 1.01 0.18 -10.44
N LYS A 58 1.89 1.18 -10.31
CA LYS A 58 2.71 1.72 -11.42
C LYS A 58 4.11 1.09 -11.51
N ALA A 59 4.50 0.27 -10.53
CA ALA A 59 5.81 -0.37 -10.45
C ALA A 59 6.00 -1.46 -11.51
#